data_AF-A0A2T6ZQ53-F1
#
_entry.id   AF-A0A2T6ZQ53-F1
#
_cell.length_a   1.000
_cell.length_b   1.000
_cell.length_c   1.000
_cell.angle_alpha   90.00
_cell.angle_beta   90.00
_cell.angle_gamma   90.00
#
_symmetry.space_group_name_H-M   'P 1'
#
loop_
_entity.id
_entity.type
_entity.pdbx_description
1 polymer ?
#
loop_
_entity_poly.entity_id
_entity_poly.type
_entity_poly.pdbx_seq_one_letter_code
_entity_poly.pdbx_strand_id
1 'polypeptide(L)'
;MKRKLSHGFSVKALSEQMDIAYNYVDKLIRKINVHASGPKGDEMVKWYNFFTFDLIGDLACREAFGSLNDSMLCLFGVSLLLGNVKAIAWRSVSRWLPVFDKLGVWTSPKSVMKMRIGHTEYS
;
A
#
# COMPACT_ATOMS: atom_id res chain seq x y z
N MET A 1 19.90 -6.16 0.19
CA MET A 1 18.50 -6.44 -0.21
C MET A 1 18.41 -7.52 -1.28
N LYS A 2 19.06 -7.38 -2.45
CA LYS A 2 19.04 -8.39 -3.55
C LYS A 2 19.28 -9.84 -3.11
N ARG A 3 20.35 -10.11 -2.34
CA ARG A 3 20.70 -11.45 -1.84
C ARG A 3 19.69 -12.08 -0.88
N LYS A 4 18.86 -11.26 -0.20
CA LYS A 4 17.82 -11.79 0.71
C LYS A 4 16.54 -12.19 -0.04
N LEU A 5 16.27 -11.52 -1.16
CA LEU A 5 15.09 -11.77 -2.00
C LEU A 5 15.33 -12.89 -3.04
N SER A 6 16.58 -13.18 -3.40
CA SER A 6 16.92 -14.17 -4.42
C SER A 6 16.35 -15.57 -4.15
N HIS A 7 16.17 -15.94 -2.88
CA HIS A 7 15.60 -17.24 -2.53
C HIS A 7 14.10 -17.33 -2.87
N GLY A 8 13.35 -16.24 -2.69
CA GLY A 8 11.92 -16.16 -3.02
C GLY A 8 11.63 -16.15 -4.52
N PHE A 9 12.61 -15.74 -5.34
CA PHE A 9 12.52 -15.78 -6.80
C PHE A 9 13.26 -16.98 -7.43
N SER A 10 13.63 -17.98 -6.63
CA SER A 10 14.23 -19.21 -7.16
C SER A 10 13.18 -20.03 -7.92
N VAL A 11 13.60 -20.84 -8.91
CA VAL A 11 12.70 -21.70 -9.70
C VAL A 11 11.87 -22.62 -8.79
N LYS A 12 12.47 -23.13 -7.72
CA LYS A 12 11.78 -23.96 -6.73
C LYS A 12 10.68 -23.18 -5.99
N ALA A 13 11.00 -22.00 -5.47
CA ALA A 13 10.02 -21.15 -4.76
C ALA A 13 8.89 -20.68 -5.69
N LEU A 14 9.21 -20.34 -6.95
CA LEU A 14 8.22 -19.97 -7.95
C LEU A 14 7.30 -21.15 -8.30
N SER A 15 7.86 -22.35 -8.46
CA SER A 15 7.06 -23.55 -8.74
C SER A 15 6.16 -23.93 -7.57
N GLU A 16 6.60 -23.75 -6.33
CA GLU A 16 5.78 -23.94 -5.13
C GLU A 16 4.66 -22.89 -5.00
N GLN A 17 4.81 -21.72 -5.63
CA GLN A 17 3.84 -20.63 -5.61
C GLN A 17 2.96 -20.55 -6.89
N MET A 18 3.21 -21.40 -7.89
CA MET A 18 2.49 -21.37 -9.17
C MET A 18 0.99 -21.63 -9.00
N ASP A 19 0.60 -22.50 -8.08
CA ASP A 19 -0.81 -22.83 -7.82
C ASP A 19 -1.61 -21.59 -7.38
N ILE A 20 -0.98 -20.69 -6.63
CA ILE A 20 -1.57 -19.42 -6.20
C ILE A 20 -1.81 -18.53 -7.43
N ALA A 21 -0.81 -18.42 -8.30
CA ALA A 21 -0.92 -17.63 -9.53
C ALA A 21 -2.03 -18.14 -10.44
N TYR A 22 -2.15 -19.45 -10.64
CA TYR A 22 -3.23 -20.06 -11.42
C TYR A 22 -4.61 -19.74 -10.84
N ASN A 23 -4.77 -19.84 -9.52
CA ASN A 23 -6.03 -19.49 -8.86
C ASN A 23 -6.43 -18.01 -9.08
N TYR A 24 -5.46 -17.08 -9.10
CA TYR A 24 -5.75 -15.67 -9.39
C TYR A 24 -6.06 -15.42 -10.87
N VAL A 25 -5.40 -16.12 -11.79
CA VAL A 25 -5.71 -16.06 -13.22
C VAL A 25 -7.13 -16.56 -13.49
N ASP A 26 -7.52 -17.68 -12.88
CA ASP A 26 -8.89 -18.20 -12.98
C ASP A 26 -9.92 -17.22 -12.42
N LYS A 27 -9.62 -16.57 -11.28
CA LYS A 27 -10.49 -15.51 -10.72
C LYS A 27 -10.60 -14.32 -11.66
N LEU A 28 -9.50 -13.87 -12.27
CA LEU A 28 -9.48 -12.77 -13.22
C LEU A 28 -10.37 -13.10 -14.44
N ILE A 29 -10.20 -14.27 -15.04
CA ILE A 29 -11.00 -14.71 -16.21
C ILE A 29 -12.49 -14.76 -15.85
N ARG A 30 -12.84 -15.33 -14.69
CA ARG A 30 -14.25 -15.36 -14.23
C ARG A 30 -14.83 -13.97 -14.07
N LYS A 31 -14.07 -13.03 -13.51
CA LYS A 31 -14.54 -11.64 -13.29
C LYS A 31 -14.70 -10.89 -14.61
N ILE A 32 -13.76 -11.04 -15.55
CA ILE A 32 -13.87 -10.47 -16.90
C ILE A 32 -15.10 -11.03 -17.61
N ASN A 33 -15.32 -12.34 -17.58
CA ASN A 33 -16.51 -12.94 -18.20
C ASN A 33 -17.83 -12.42 -17.60
N VAL A 34 -17.87 -12.06 -16.32
CA VAL A 34 -19.08 -11.48 -15.70
C VAL A 34 -19.27 -10.01 -16.10
N HIS A 35 -18.21 -9.20 -16.11
CA HIS A 35 -18.33 -7.74 -16.21
C HIS A 35 -18.10 -7.19 -17.63
N ALA A 36 -17.31 -7.88 -18.46
CA ALA A 36 -16.95 -7.45 -19.81
C ALA A 36 -17.80 -8.10 -20.92
N SER A 37 -18.78 -8.94 -20.57
CA SER A 37 -19.70 -9.58 -21.55
C SER A 37 -20.76 -8.63 -22.13
N GLY A 38 -20.84 -7.39 -21.65
CA GLY A 38 -21.74 -6.39 -22.19
C GLY A 38 -21.23 -5.75 -23.49
N PRO A 39 -22.11 -5.12 -24.29
CA PRO A 39 -21.75 -4.53 -25.59
C PRO A 39 -20.74 -3.37 -25.52
N LYS A 40 -20.47 -2.83 -24.34
CA LYS A 40 -19.47 -1.78 -24.10
C LYS A 40 -18.12 -2.30 -23.61
N GLY A 41 -18.01 -3.58 -23.26
CA GLY A 41 -16.85 -4.13 -22.57
C GLY A 41 -16.57 -3.44 -21.22
N ASP A 42 -15.41 -3.71 -20.66
CA ASP A 42 -14.92 -3.05 -19.44
C ASP A 42 -13.43 -2.68 -19.61
N GLU A 43 -12.92 -1.79 -18.76
CA GLU A 43 -11.54 -1.32 -18.82
C GLU A 43 -10.55 -2.38 -18.34
N MET A 44 -9.81 -3.00 -19.26
CA MET A 44 -8.85 -4.05 -18.93
C MET A 44 -7.69 -3.59 -18.03
N VAL A 45 -7.27 -2.33 -18.13
CA VAL A 45 -6.21 -1.76 -17.29
C VAL A 45 -6.57 -1.86 -15.81
N LYS A 46 -7.83 -1.57 -15.46
CA LYS A 46 -8.36 -1.71 -14.10
C LYS A 46 -8.27 -3.15 -13.60
N TRP A 47 -8.69 -4.12 -14.43
CA TRP A 47 -8.64 -5.55 -14.08
C TRP A 47 -7.22 -6.08 -13.89
N TYR A 48 -6.26 -5.65 -14.72
CA TYR A 48 -4.85 -5.98 -14.54
C TYR A 48 -4.26 -5.37 -13.28
N ASN A 49 -4.63 -4.13 -12.95
CA ASN A 49 -4.20 -3.52 -11.69
C ASN A 49 -4.72 -4.32 -10.49
N PHE A 50 -6.00 -4.69 -10.47
CA PHE A 50 -6.56 -5.52 -9.39
C PHE A 50 -5.88 -6.89 -9.26
N PHE A 51 -5.68 -7.56 -10.39
CA PHE A 51 -4.96 -8.84 -10.43
C PHE A 51 -3.55 -8.74 -9.89
N THR A 52 -2.77 -7.74 -10.33
CA THR A 52 -1.38 -7.59 -9.91
C THR A 52 -1.27 -7.21 -8.43
N PHE A 53 -2.14 -6.35 -7.92
CA PHE A 53 -2.15 -6.01 -6.50
C PHE A 53 -2.46 -7.20 -5.60
N ASP A 54 -3.47 -8.00 -5.93
CA ASP A 54 -3.81 -9.17 -5.12
C ASP A 54 -2.77 -10.28 -5.22
N LEU A 55 -2.28 -10.57 -6.44
CA LEU A 55 -1.28 -11.61 -6.65
C LEU A 55 0.02 -11.28 -5.91
N ILE A 56 0.52 -10.05 -6.05
CA ILE A 56 1.75 -9.64 -5.38
C ILE A 56 1.52 -9.52 -3.87
N GLY A 57 0.36 -9.05 -3.42
CA GLY A 57 0.00 -8.99 -2.00
C GLY A 57 0.03 -10.35 -1.32
N ASP A 58 -0.59 -11.35 -1.96
CA ASP A 58 -0.63 -12.71 -1.42
C ASP A 58 0.76 -13.38 -1.45
N LEU A 59 1.54 -13.16 -2.52
CA LEU A 59 2.89 -13.71 -2.64
C LEU A 59 3.91 -13.05 -1.69
N ALA A 60 3.81 -11.74 -1.48
CA ALA A 60 4.79 -10.96 -0.72
C ALA A 60 4.46 -10.87 0.77
N CYS A 61 3.17 -10.76 1.11
CA CYS A 61 2.69 -10.49 2.47
C CYS A 61 1.81 -11.61 3.03
N ARG A 62 1.45 -12.64 2.22
CA ARG A 62 0.43 -13.65 2.58
C ARG A 62 -0.92 -13.06 2.97
N GLU A 63 -1.19 -11.85 2.50
CA GLU A 63 -2.45 -11.15 2.71
C GLU A 63 -2.97 -10.70 1.35
N ALA A 64 -4.11 -11.26 0.94
CA ALA A 64 -4.81 -10.78 -0.24
C ALA A 64 -5.54 -9.48 0.10
N PHE A 65 -5.35 -8.43 -0.70
CA PHE A 65 -6.05 -7.15 -0.51
C PHE A 65 -7.55 -7.25 -0.82
N GLY A 66 -7.99 -8.34 -1.44
CA GLY A 66 -9.40 -8.60 -1.76
C GLY A 66 -9.91 -7.77 -2.94
N SER A 67 -9.00 -7.21 -3.73
CA SER A 67 -9.25 -6.20 -4.76
C SER A 67 -10.05 -6.74 -5.97
N LEU A 68 -9.87 -8.02 -6.29
CA LEU A 68 -10.62 -8.81 -7.28
C LEU A 68 -12.01 -9.22 -6.78
N ASN A 69 -12.20 -9.30 -5.46
CA ASN A 69 -13.47 -9.69 -4.86
C ASN A 69 -14.37 -8.48 -4.61
N ASP A 70 -13.79 -7.41 -4.08
CA ASP A 70 -14.45 -6.17 -3.71
C ASP A 70 -13.80 -5.02 -4.49
N SER A 71 -14.44 -4.61 -5.58
CA SER A 71 -13.92 -3.64 -6.56
C SER A 71 -13.65 -2.23 -5.98
N MET A 72 -13.93 -2.03 -4.70
CA MET A 72 -13.83 -0.76 -3.98
C MET A 72 -12.60 -0.66 -3.05
N LEU A 73 -11.98 -1.78 -2.66
CA LEU A 73 -10.89 -1.78 -1.67
C LEU A 73 -9.51 -1.43 -2.26
N CYS A 74 -9.24 -1.76 -3.54
CA CYS A 74 -7.95 -1.45 -4.19
C CYS A 74 -7.71 0.05 -4.35
N LEU A 75 -8.74 0.78 -4.82
CA LEU A 75 -8.65 2.22 -5.04
C LEU A 75 -8.40 2.94 -3.72
N PHE A 76 -9.02 2.50 -2.62
CA PHE A 76 -8.76 3.06 -1.29
C PHE A 76 -7.35 2.73 -0.80
N GLY A 77 -6.87 1.49 -0.95
CA GLY A 77 -5.53 1.08 -0.54
C GLY A 77 -4.40 1.82 -1.28
N VAL A 78 -4.47 1.92 -2.60
CA VAL A 78 -3.48 2.66 -3.41
C VAL A 78 -3.56 4.17 -3.12
N SER A 79 -4.76 4.72 -2.95
CA SER A 79 -4.93 6.13 -2.57
C SER A 79 -4.37 6.43 -1.19
N LEU A 80 -4.57 5.53 -0.22
CA LEU A 80 -4.07 5.65 1.15
C LEU A 80 -2.54 5.49 1.19
N LEU A 81 -1.98 4.53 0.45
CA LEU A 81 -0.54 4.33 0.32
C LEU A 81 0.13 5.53 -0.37
N LEU A 82 -0.40 6.00 -1.50
CA LEU A 82 0.10 7.21 -2.17
C LEU A 82 -0.07 8.46 -1.31
N GLY A 83 -1.18 8.57 -0.58
CA GLY A 83 -1.43 9.62 0.40
C GLY A 83 -0.38 9.64 1.50
N ASN A 84 -0.04 8.46 2.05
CA ASN A 84 1.01 8.32 3.05
C ASN A 84 2.41 8.65 2.50
N VAL A 85 2.73 8.25 1.27
CA VAL A 85 3.99 8.61 0.61
C VAL A 85 4.08 10.13 0.41
N LYS A 86 3.00 10.77 -0.05
CA LYS A 86 2.94 12.24 -0.17
C LYS A 86 3.04 12.92 1.19
N ALA A 87 2.41 12.38 2.23
CA ALA A 87 2.46 12.93 3.58
C ALA A 87 3.86 12.82 4.21
N ILE A 88 4.58 11.72 3.95
CA ILE A 88 5.98 11.55 4.36
C ILE A 88 6.86 12.54 3.62
N ALA A 89 6.69 12.68 2.30
CA ALA A 89 7.42 13.66 1.50
C ALA A 89 7.17 15.09 1.99
N TRP A 90 5.90 15.43 2.26
CA TRP A 90 5.52 16.75 2.77
C TRP A 90 6.08 17.00 4.17
N ARG A 91 6.00 16.02 5.07
CA ARG A 91 6.58 16.10 6.42
C ARG A 91 8.10 16.25 6.36
N SER A 92 8.77 15.55 5.45
CA SER A 92 10.20 15.71 5.22
C SER A 92 10.52 17.12 4.75
N VAL A 93 9.80 17.66 3.76
CA VAL A 93 9.99 19.04 3.24
C VAL A 93 9.65 20.09 4.30
N SER A 94 8.63 19.87 5.11
CA SER A 94 8.20 20.80 6.17
C SER A 94 9.27 20.97 7.24
N ARG A 95 10.09 19.93 7.50
CA ARG A 95 11.23 20.01 8.43
C ARG A 95 12.38 20.87 7.92
N TRP A 96 12.46 21.11 6.61
CA TRP A 96 13.48 21.99 6.02
C TRP A 96 13.08 23.47 6.04
N LEU A 97 11.80 23.77 6.28
CA LEU A 97 11.31 25.15 6.36
C LEU A 97 11.33 25.63 7.82
N PRO A 98 12.27 26.51 8.22
CA PRO A 98 12.40 26.99 9.60
C PRO A 98 11.17 27.75 10.13
N VAL A 99 10.24 28.10 9.24
CA VAL A 99 8.94 28.69 9.57
C VAL A 99 8.05 27.71 10.34
N PHE A 100 8.07 26.42 10.03
CA PHE A 100 7.21 25.42 10.70
C PHE A 100 7.68 25.09 12.11
N ASP A 101 8.99 25.09 12.37
CA ASP A 101 9.52 24.97 13.74
C ASP A 101 9.12 26.18 14.60
N LYS A 102 9.18 27.40 14.05
CA LYS A 102 8.76 28.61 14.79
C LYS A 102 7.25 28.66 15.04
N LEU A 103 6.42 28.29 14.06
CA LEU A 103 4.96 28.25 14.22
C LEU A 103 4.48 27.13 15.14
N GLY A 104 5.14 25.95 15.09
CA GLY A 104 4.81 24.82 15.94
C GLY A 104 5.08 25.08 17.43
N VAL A 105 6.10 25.88 17.75
CA VAL A 105 6.35 26.34 19.13
C VAL A 105 5.35 27.43 19.55
N TRP A 106 4.90 28.28 18.62
CA TRP A 106 3.96 29.37 18.90
C TRP A 106 2.52 28.89 19.14
N THR A 107 2.07 27.85 18.45
CA THR A 107 0.72 27.28 18.60
C THR A 107 0.64 26.17 19.65
N SER A 108 1.77 25.78 20.25
CA SER A 108 1.80 24.67 21.20
C SER A 108 1.09 25.03 22.52
N PRO A 109 0.05 24.27 22.93
CA PRO A 109 -0.61 24.50 24.20
C PRO A 109 0.34 24.32 25.39
N LYS A 110 0.27 25.22 26.37
CA LYS A 110 1.15 25.21 27.56
C LYS A 110 1.14 23.88 28.35
N SER A 111 0.11 23.05 28.22
CA SER A 111 0.04 21.72 28.84
C SER A 111 1.03 20.72 28.24
N VAL A 112 1.24 20.75 26.93
CA VAL A 112 2.17 19.85 26.22
C VAL A 112 3.62 20.24 26.50
N MET A 113 3.89 21.54 26.64
CA MET A 113 5.23 22.04 27.00
C MET A 113 5.62 21.66 28.43
N LYS A 114 4.67 21.67 29.39
CA LYS A 114 4.91 21.16 30.75
C LYS A 114 5.23 19.67 30.79
N MET A 115 4.59 18.87 29.95
CA MET A 115 4.84 17.43 29.84
C MET A 115 6.24 17.14 29.27
N ARG A 116 6.74 17.97 28.33
CA ARG A 116 8.12 17.90 27.84
C ARG A 116 9.15 18.20 28.93
N ILE A 117 8.93 19.23 29.74
CA ILE A 117 9.85 19.61 30.82
C ILE A 117 9.94 18.48 31.86
N GLY A 118 8.80 17.89 32.26
CA GLY A 118 8.79 16.76 33.20
C GLY A 118 9.49 15.50 32.71
N HIS A 119 9.55 15.26 31.39
CA HIS A 119 10.32 14.15 30.82
C HIS A 119 11.83 14.43 30.74
N THR A 120 12.24 15.71 30.76
CA THR A 120 13.66 16.10 30.70
C THR A 120 14.31 16.13 32.08
N GLU A 121 13.51 16.17 33.16
CA GLU A 121 14.00 16.09 34.54
C GLU A 121 14.27 14.64 35.02
N TYR A 122 13.86 13.63 34.21
CA TYR A 122 14.05 12.20 34.49
C TYR A 122 14.84 11.45 33.41
N SER A 123 15.60 12.14 32.56
CA SER A 123 16.60 11.56 31.65
C SER A 123 17.94 12.26 31.83
#